data_AF-C2KZW2-F1
#
_entry.id   AF-C2KZW2-F1
#
_cell.length_a   1.000
_cell.length_b   1.000
_cell.length_c   1.000
_cell.angle_alpha   90.00
_cell.angle_beta   90.00
_cell.angle_gamma   90.00
#
_symmetry.space_group_name_H-M   'P 1'
#
loop_
_entity.id
_entity.type
_entity.pdbx_description
1 polymer ?
#
loop_
_entity_poly.entity_id
_entity_poly.type
_entity_poly.pdbx_seq_one_letter_code
_entity_poly.pdbx_strand_id
1 'polypeptide(L)' 'MAFSIRMNEEEKALAESYAKLHAMSLGEAFKRALFERIEEEYDISLANEAYQEYKNNGCKSRPIEELWEELNL' A
#
# COMPACT_ATOMS: atom_id res chain seq x y z
N MET A 1 12.92 18.01 7.00
CA MET A 1 12.48 17.44 8.29
C MET A 1 13.28 16.16 8.50
N ALA A 2 13.81 15.92 9.70
CA ALA A 2 14.58 14.73 10.02
C ALA A 2 13.94 14.03 11.22
N PHE A 3 13.92 12.69 11.20
CA PHE A 3 13.47 11.84 12.29
C PHE A 3 14.58 10.85 12.63
N SER A 4 14.65 10.45 13.90
CA SER A 4 15.65 9.51 14.39
C SER A 4 14.96 8.28 14.95
N ILE A 5 15.40 7.11 14.51
CA ILE A 5 14.92 5.82 14.98
C ILE A 5 16.04 5.21 15.82
N ARG A 6 15.73 4.82 17.06
CA ARG A 6 16.67 4.06 17.89
C ARG A 6 16.61 2.61 17.47
N MET A 7 17.77 2.02 17.22
CA MET A 7 17.92 0.63 16.82
C MET A 7 19.03 -0.01 17.65
N ASN A 8 18.90 -1.29 17.96
CA ASN A 8 20.03 -2.09 18.44
C ASN A 8 20.96 -2.47 17.26
N GLU A 9 22.08 -3.12 17.57
CA GLU A 9 23.08 -3.47 16.55
C GLU A 9 22.53 -4.46 15.50
N GLU A 10 21.72 -5.43 15.91
CA GLU A 10 21.15 -6.46 15.03
C GLU A 10 20.11 -5.86 14.07
N GLU A 11 19.19 -5.04 14.60
CA GLU A 11 18.18 -4.32 13.81
C GLU A 11 18.83 -3.43 12.76
N LYS A 12 19.88 -2.69 13.15
CA LYS A 12 20.63 -1.84 12.24
C LYS A 12 21.33 -2.66 11.16
N ALA A 13 22.00 -3.74 11.53
CA ALA A 13 22.69 -4.62 10.57
C ALA A 13 21.70 -5.23 9.56
N LEU A 14 20.51 -5.63 10.02
CA LEU A 14 19.45 -6.16 9.16
C LEU A 14 18.96 -5.10 8.16
N ALA A 15 18.61 -3.91 8.66
CA ALA A 15 18.07 -2.83 7.82
C ALA A 15 19.12 -2.32 6.80
N GLU A 16 20.40 -2.23 7.20
CA GLU A 16 21.48 -1.89 6.28
C GLU A 16 21.71 -2.97 5.21
N SER A 17 21.61 -4.25 5.59
CA SER A 17 21.75 -5.37 4.63
C SER A 17 20.62 -5.37 3.60
N TYR A 18 19.38 -5.10 4.04
CA TYR A 18 18.24 -4.92 3.14
C TYR A 18 18.48 -3.74 2.17
N ALA A 19 18.82 -2.55 2.70
CA ALA A 19 19.05 -1.38 1.86
C ALA A 19 20.16 -1.60 0.82
N LYS A 20 21.26 -2.26 1.23
CA LYS A 20 22.37 -2.65 0.33
C LYS A 20 21.93 -3.63 -0.76
N LEU A 21 21.17 -4.66 -0.40
CA LEU A 21 20.66 -5.66 -1.36
C LEU A 21 19.81 -5.00 -2.45
N HIS A 22 19.03 -3.98 -2.08
CA HIS A 22 18.17 -3.24 -2.99
C HIS A 22 18.82 -1.97 -3.58
N ALA A 23 20.14 -1.80 -3.42
CA ALA A 23 20.92 -0.66 -3.93
C ALA A 23 20.30 0.72 -3.59
N MET A 24 19.76 0.87 -2.39
CA MET A 24 19.12 2.10 -1.90
C MET A 24 19.71 2.57 -0.57
N SER A 25 19.41 3.82 -0.19
CA SER A 25 19.80 4.32 1.12
C SER A 25 18.93 3.74 2.24
N LEU A 26 19.46 3.69 3.46
CA LEU A 26 18.68 3.23 4.62
C LEU A 26 17.42 4.09 4.83
N GLY A 27 17.55 5.42 4.69
CA GLY A 27 16.41 6.33 4.80
C GLY A 27 15.36 6.13 3.70
N GLU A 28 15.79 5.77 2.49
CA GLU A 28 14.87 5.43 1.41
C GLU A 28 14.12 4.13 1.66
N ALA A 29 14.80 3.09 2.16
CA ALA A 29 14.18 1.84 2.56
C ALA A 29 13.08 2.07 3.61
N PHE A 30 13.36 2.85 4.65
CA PHE A 30 12.36 3.21 5.66
C PHE A 30 11.21 4.04 5.08
N LYS A 31 11.50 5.00 4.20
CA LYS A 31 10.47 5.83 3.58
C LYS A 31 9.53 4.96 2.74
N ARG A 32 10.07 4.09 1.89
CA ARG A 32 9.28 3.17 1.07
C ARG A 32 8.43 2.25 1.93
N ALA A 33 9.04 1.57 2.91
CA ALA A 33 8.32 0.67 3.80
C ALA A 33 7.16 1.35 4.56
N LEU A 34 7.34 2.61 4.98
CA LEU A 34 6.27 3.37 5.63
C LEU A 34 5.12 3.68 4.66
N PHE A 35 5.42 4.16 3.46
CA PHE A 35 4.37 4.51 2.50
C PHE A 35 3.67 3.29 1.92
N GLU A 36 4.39 2.18 1.69
CA GLU A 36 3.81 0.90 1.29
C GLU A 36 2.79 0.41 2.34
N ARG A 37 3.14 0.52 3.63
CA ARG A 37 2.23 0.16 4.73
C ARG A 37 0.97 1.03 4.76
N ILE A 38 1.12 2.34 4.52
CA ILE A 38 -0.01 3.28 4.48
C ILE A 38 -0.91 2.97 3.28
N GLU A 39 -0.31 2.72 2.11
CA GLU A 39 -1.03 2.36 0.89
C GLU A 39 -1.81 1.06 1.07
N GLU A 40 -1.19 0.02 1.64
CA GLU A 40 -1.87 -1.25 1.92
C GLU A 40 -3.07 -1.08 2.87
N GLU A 41 -2.92 -0.31 3.95
CA GLU A 41 -4.03 -0.02 4.88
C GLU A 41 -5.16 0.75 4.20
N TYR A 42 -4.82 1.70 3.32
CA TYR A 42 -5.80 2.47 2.55
C TYR A 42 -6.54 1.58 1.53
N ASP A 43 -5.81 0.78 0.75
CA ASP A 43 -6.36 -0.12 -0.26
C ASP A 43 -7.30 -1.15 0.36
N ILE A 44 -6.92 -1.74 1.50
CA ILE A 44 -7.79 -2.65 2.26
C ILE A 44 -9.06 -1.95 2.70
N SER A 45 -8.96 -0.71 3.20
CA SER A 45 -10.13 0.06 3.64
C SER A 45 -11.09 0.32 2.48
N LEU A 46 -10.57 0.79 1.35
CA LEU A 46 -11.34 1.11 0.15
C LEU A 46 -11.99 -0.15 -0.45
N ALA A 47 -11.25 -1.25 -0.53
CA ALA A 47 -11.77 -2.53 -1.02
C ALA A 47 -12.91 -3.05 -0.14
N ASN A 48 -12.79 -2.91 1.19
CA ASN A 48 -13.85 -3.29 2.11
C ASN A 48 -15.10 -2.42 1.92
N GLU A 49 -14.95 -1.11 1.74
CA GLU A 49 -16.07 -0.20 1.49
C GLU A 49 -16.82 -0.59 0.20
N ALA A 50 -16.09 -0.73 -0.91
CA ALA A 50 -16.66 -1.14 -2.19
C ALA A 50 -17.35 -2.52 -2.10
N TYR A 51 -16.77 -3.45 -1.35
CA TYR A 51 -17.37 -4.76 -1.13
C TYR A 51 -18.66 -4.69 -0.30
N GLN A 52 -18.72 -3.84 0.73
CA GLN A 52 -19.96 -3.65 1.50
C GLN A 52 -21.04 -3.00 0.66
N GLU A 53 -20.71 -2.01 -0.18
CA GLU A 53 -21.66 -1.41 -1.11
C GLU A 53 -22.26 -2.45 -2.06
N TYR A 54 -21.41 -3.29 -2.66
CA TYR A 54 -21.85 -4.39 -3.52
C TYR A 54 -22.80 -5.36 -2.80
N LYS A 55 -22.48 -5.74 -1.56
CA LYS A 55 -23.35 -6.60 -0.74
C LYS A 55 -24.68 -5.92 -0.41
N ASN A 56 -24.65 -4.65 -0.06
CA ASN A 56 -25.85 -3.86 0.27
C ASN A 56 -26.76 -3.67 -0.94
N ASN A 57 -26.21 -3.65 -2.16
CA ASN A 57 -26.96 -3.65 -3.42
C ASN A 57 -27.48 -5.05 -3.82
N GLY A 58 -27.32 -6.06 -2.95
CA GLY A 58 -27.82 -7.41 -3.18
C GLY A 58 -26.97 -8.21 -4.16
N CYS A 59 -25.67 -7.92 -4.25
CA CYS A 59 -24.72 -8.64 -5.09
C CYS A 59 -25.11 -8.65 -6.58
N LYS A 60 -25.70 -7.55 -7.07
CA LYS A 60 -26.12 -7.42 -8.45
C LYS A 60 -24.93 -7.13 -9.36
N SER A 61 -24.82 -7.88 -10.44
CA SER A 61 -23.92 -7.55 -11.54
C SER A 61 -24.62 -6.63 -12.55
N ARG A 62 -23.81 -5.96 -13.36
CA ARG A 62 -24.23 -5.22 -14.55
C ARG A 62 -23.33 -5.56 -15.74
N PRO A 63 -23.80 -5.40 -16.98
CA PRO A 63 -22.98 -5.58 -18.17
C PRO A 63 -21.70 -4.72 -18.13
N ILE A 64 -20.60 -5.23 -18.67
CA ILE A 64 -19.31 -4.52 -18.66
C ILE A 64 -19.31 -3.30 -19.58
N GLU A 65 -20.20 -3.29 -20.57
CA GLU A 65 -20.41 -2.20 -21.52
C GLU A 65 -20.77 -0.90 -20.80
N GLU A 66 -21.61 -0.97 -19.75
CA GLU A 66 -21.98 0.20 -18.94
C GLU A 66 -20.74 0.82 -18.24
N LEU A 67 -19.79 -0.01 -17.80
CA LEU A 67 -18.55 0.47 -17.19
C LEU A 67 -17.65 1.16 -18.22
N TRP A 68 -17.58 0.65 -19.45
CA TRP A 68 -16.77 1.29 -20.51
C TRP A 68 -17.34 2.65 -20.90
N GLU A 69 -18.66 2.77 -21.02
CA GLU A 69 -19.33 4.05 -21.27
C GLU A 69 -19.04 5.06 -20.14
N GLU A 70 -19.10 4.65 -18.87
CA GLU A 70 -18.75 5.50 -17.72
C GLU A 70 -17.28 5.96 -17.72
N LEU A 71 -16.36 5.10 -18.16
CA LEU A 71 -14.92 5.36 -18.19
C LEU A 71 -14.46 6.06 -19.48
N ASN A 72 -15.35 6.29 -20.45
CA ASN A 72 -15.03 6.77 -21.80
C ASN A 72 -13.96 5.91 -22.52
N LEU A 73 -14.11 4.58 -22.43
CA LEU A 73 -13.23 3.59 -23.06
C LEU A 73 -13.86 2.97 -24.32
#